data_AF-A0A1Y3BEY0-F1
#
_entry.id   AF-A0A1Y3BEY0-F1
#
_cell.length_a   1.000
_cell.length_b   1.000
_cell.length_c   1.000
_cell.angle_alpha   90.00
_cell.angle_beta   90.00
_cell.angle_gamma   90.00
#
_symmetry.space_group_name_H-M   'P 1'
#
loop_
_entity.id
_entity.type
_entity.pdbx_description
1 polymer ?
#
loop_
_entity_poly.entity_id
_entity_poly.type
_entity_poly.pdbx_seq_one_letter_code
_entity_poly.pdbx_strand_id
1 'polypeptide(L)'
;IKPNFYTTQFFTGHGHFLQYLHRIQRSDTYSCTCTQDATQDPTHLLLHCTNYTDIKHILNLQNINTLHDFVHNKNTYTKFKTLCKHIHTELVNTHFHYTS
;
A
#
# COMPACT_ATOMS: atom_id res chain seq x y z
N ILE A 1 -3.46 4.27 19.33
CA ILE A 1 -3.75 3.88 17.92
C ILE A 1 -4.09 2.39 17.91
N LYS A 2 -5.09 1.93 17.14
CA LYS A 2 -5.46 0.49 17.06
C LYS A 2 -5.40 -0.01 15.62
N PRO A 3 -4.60 -1.05 15.31
CA PRO A 3 -4.55 -1.65 13.98
C PRO A 3 -5.87 -2.36 13.63
N ASN A 4 -6.12 -2.48 12.33
CA ASN A 4 -7.20 -3.25 11.73
C ASN A 4 -6.63 -4.18 10.66
N PHE A 5 -7.49 -4.98 10.04
CA PHE A 5 -7.10 -5.92 8.98
C PHE A 5 -6.20 -5.28 7.90
N TYR A 6 -6.59 -4.12 7.36
CA TYR A 6 -5.84 -3.44 6.31
C TYR A 6 -4.50 -2.91 6.81
N THR A 7 -4.49 -2.11 7.87
CA THR A 7 -3.25 -1.51 8.41
C THR A 7 -2.24 -2.55 8.90
N THR A 8 -2.71 -3.70 9.42
CA THR A 8 -1.85 -4.82 9.82
C THR A 8 -1.06 -5.39 8.64
N GLN A 9 -1.68 -5.49 7.46
CA GLN A 9 -0.98 -5.94 6.25
C GLN A 9 0.17 -4.99 5.89
N PHE A 10 -0.08 -3.68 5.89
CA PHE A 10 0.96 -2.68 5.60
C PHE A 10 2.07 -2.65 6.67
N PHE A 11 1.73 -2.79 7.95
CA PHE A 11 2.74 -2.82 9.02
C PHE A 11 3.66 -4.02 8.95
N THR A 12 3.14 -5.17 8.55
CA THR A 12 3.89 -6.41 8.53
C THR A 12 4.51 -6.71 7.16
N GLY A 13 4.12 -5.97 6.12
CA GLY A 13 4.49 -6.26 4.73
C GLY A 13 3.90 -7.57 4.20
N HIS A 14 2.91 -8.15 4.88
CA HIS A 14 2.20 -9.34 4.43
C HIS A 14 0.89 -8.92 3.77
N GLY A 15 0.57 -9.48 2.60
CA GLY A 15 -0.64 -9.14 1.87
C GLY A 15 -0.51 -9.34 0.37
N HIS A 16 -1.29 -8.61 -0.41
CA HIS A 16 -1.29 -8.68 -1.87
C HIS A 16 -0.21 -7.80 -2.53
N PHE A 17 0.90 -7.55 -1.83
CA PHE A 17 2.04 -6.80 -2.36
C PHE A 17 2.86 -7.73 -3.25
N LEU A 18 3.18 -7.32 -4.49
CA LEU A 18 3.96 -8.18 -5.40
C LEU A 18 5.32 -8.58 -4.82
N GLN A 19 5.98 -7.71 -4.05
CA GLN A 19 7.23 -8.08 -3.35
C GLN A 19 7.02 -9.29 -2.42
N TYR A 20 5.92 -9.29 -1.67
CA TYR A 20 5.60 -10.40 -0.77
C TYR A 20 5.20 -11.65 -1.54
N LEU A 21 4.32 -11.51 -2.54
CA LEU A 21 3.84 -12.63 -3.37
C LEU A 21 5.00 -13.30 -4.12
N HIS A 22 5.92 -12.52 -4.67
CA HIS A 22 7.13 -13.03 -5.31
C HIS A 22 8.01 -13.81 -4.33
N ARG A 23 8.20 -13.30 -3.10
CA ARG A 23 8.97 -14.00 -2.05
C ARG A 23 8.39 -15.37 -1.70
N ILE A 24 7.07 -15.53 -1.77
CA ILE A 24 6.38 -16.81 -1.53
C ILE A 24 6.04 -17.57 -2.82
N GLN A 25 6.66 -17.20 -3.95
CA GLN A 25 6.51 -17.87 -5.25
C GLN A 25 5.07 -17.90 -5.78
N ARG A 26 4.29 -16.85 -5.49
CA ARG A 26 2.91 -16.66 -5.99
C ARG A 26 2.79 -15.56 -7.05
N SER A 27 3.89 -14.94 -7.43
CA SER A 27 3.97 -13.99 -8.55
C SER A 27 5.36 -14.05 -9.18
N ASP A 28 5.42 -13.91 -10.49
CA ASP A 28 6.69 -13.89 -11.26
C ASP A 28 7.40 -12.53 -11.20
N THR A 29 6.78 -11.51 -10.60
CA THR A 29 7.35 -10.18 -10.47
C THR A 29 7.14 -9.59 -9.08
N TYR A 30 8.06 -8.75 -8.65
CA TYR A 30 7.95 -7.92 -7.45
C TYR A 30 7.76 -6.44 -7.78
N SER A 31 7.76 -6.06 -9.05
CA SER A 31 7.76 -4.67 -9.51
C SER A 31 6.35 -4.06 -9.48
N CYS A 32 6.27 -2.77 -9.13
CA CYS A 32 5.05 -2.00 -9.24
C CYS A 32 4.79 -1.61 -10.70
N THR A 33 3.52 -1.43 -11.07
CA THR A 33 3.14 -1.01 -12.43
C THR A 33 3.31 0.49 -12.67
N CYS A 34 3.51 1.29 -11.61
CA CYS A 34 3.68 2.73 -11.76
C CYS A 34 5.00 3.11 -12.45
N THR A 35 6.06 2.33 -12.24
CA THR A 35 7.39 2.50 -12.85
C THR A 35 8.12 1.15 -12.85
N GLN A 36 8.91 0.86 -13.89
CA GLN A 36 9.61 -0.43 -14.03
C GLN A 36 10.61 -0.73 -12.90
N ASP A 37 11.20 0.29 -12.29
CA ASP A 37 12.25 0.15 -11.27
C ASP A 37 11.73 0.16 -9.83
N ALA A 38 10.43 0.40 -9.61
CA ALA A 38 9.88 0.42 -8.26
C ALA A 38 9.47 -0.98 -7.80
N THR A 39 9.92 -1.37 -6.60
CA THR A 39 9.37 -2.56 -5.93
C THR A 39 7.98 -2.25 -5.38
N GLN A 40 7.02 -3.15 -5.57
CA GLN A 40 5.68 -3.02 -4.99
C GLN A 40 5.68 -3.48 -3.52
N ASP A 41 6.17 -2.62 -2.64
CA ASP A 41 6.17 -2.80 -1.19
C ASP A 41 5.30 -1.75 -0.47
N PRO A 42 4.96 -1.93 0.82
CA PRO A 42 4.13 -0.98 1.56
C PRO A 42 4.67 0.46 1.55
N THR A 43 5.99 0.64 1.68
CA THR A 43 6.64 1.96 1.73
C THR A 43 6.43 2.70 0.41
N HIS A 44 6.73 2.02 -0.70
CA HIS A 44 6.52 2.55 -2.02
C HIS A 44 5.05 2.91 -2.23
N LEU A 45 4.11 2.00 -1.96
CA LEU A 45 2.68 2.26 -2.20
C LEU A 45 2.16 3.45 -1.38
N LEU A 46 2.55 3.53 -0.10
CA LEU A 46 2.10 4.57 0.80
C LEU A 46 2.73 5.94 0.52
N LEU A 47 4.02 5.99 0.18
CA LEU A 47 4.76 7.26 0.08
C LEU A 47 4.99 7.69 -1.37
N HIS A 48 5.42 6.78 -2.24
CA HIS A 48 6.03 7.15 -3.53
C HIS A 48 5.20 6.79 -4.76
N CYS A 49 4.29 5.84 -4.65
CA CYS A 49 3.55 5.30 -5.79
C CYS A 49 2.63 6.36 -6.40
N THR A 50 2.81 6.62 -7.69
CA THR A 50 2.05 7.60 -8.46
C THR A 50 0.63 7.13 -8.77
N ASN A 51 0.38 5.81 -8.82
CA ASN A 51 -0.96 5.23 -8.99
C ASN A 51 -1.94 5.66 -7.88
N TYR A 52 -1.43 6.05 -6.71
CA TYR A 52 -2.24 6.46 -5.57
C TYR A 52 -2.15 7.96 -5.26
N THR A 53 -1.68 8.77 -6.22
CA THR A 53 -1.56 10.23 -6.04
C THR A 53 -2.92 10.86 -5.75
N ASP A 54 -3.95 10.49 -6.50
CA ASP A 54 -5.28 11.09 -6.40
C ASP A 54 -5.92 10.84 -5.03
N ILE A 55 -5.87 9.60 -4.55
CA ILE A 55 -6.40 9.28 -3.21
C ILE A 55 -5.57 9.94 -2.10
N LYS A 56 -4.26 10.06 -2.25
CA LYS A 56 -3.40 10.80 -1.30
C LYS A 56 -3.77 12.29 -1.28
N HIS A 57 -4.10 12.87 -2.44
CA HIS A 57 -4.58 14.24 -2.56
C HIS A 57 -5.93 14.42 -1.86
N ILE A 58 -6.91 13.56 -2.15
CA ILE A 58 -8.25 13.56 -1.52
C ILE A 58 -8.15 13.47 0.02
N LEU A 59 -7.24 12.63 0.52
CA LEU A 59 -7.02 12.47 1.95
C LEU A 59 -6.16 13.57 2.59
N ASN A 60 -5.66 14.54 1.80
CA ASN A 60 -4.75 15.59 2.26
C ASN A 60 -3.51 14.99 2.96
N LEU A 61 -2.78 14.12 2.26
CA LEU A 61 -1.58 13.42 2.74
C LEU A 61 -0.28 13.96 2.15
N GLN A 62 -0.30 15.14 1.51
CA GLN A 62 0.89 15.72 0.85
C GLN A 62 2.05 16.02 1.81
N ASN A 63 1.77 16.22 3.10
CA ASN A 63 2.78 16.49 4.13
C ASN A 63 3.31 15.23 4.82
N ILE A 64 2.99 14.03 4.30
CA ILE A 64 3.44 12.76 4.85
C ILE A 64 4.66 12.29 4.06
N ASN A 65 5.82 12.31 4.71
CA ASN A 65 7.11 12.01 4.06
C ASN A 65 7.71 10.70 4.57
N THR A 66 7.29 10.25 5.75
CA THR A 66 7.79 9.02 6.38
C THR A 66 6.63 8.13 6.82
N LEU A 67 6.90 6.83 6.99
CA LEU A 67 5.91 5.89 7.52
C LEU A 67 5.49 6.24 8.95
N HIS A 68 6.38 6.83 9.74
CA HIS A 68 6.09 7.26 11.10
C HIS A 68 5.03 8.37 11.16
N ASP A 69 4.99 9.25 10.16
CA ASP A 69 4.02 10.35 10.12
C ASP A 69 2.56 9.85 10.08
N PHE A 70 2.32 8.68 9.46
CA PHE A 70 1.00 8.05 9.42
C PHE A 70 0.44 7.68 10.80
N VAL A 71 1.32 7.38 11.76
CA VAL A 71 0.95 6.99 13.13
C VAL A 71 1.17 8.11 14.14
N HIS A 72 1.54 9.31 13.70
CA HIS A 72 1.85 10.42 14.60
C HIS A 72 0.64 10.92 15.40
N ASN A 73 -0.55 10.95 14.78
CA ASN A 73 -1.77 11.38 15.47
C ASN A 73 -3.03 10.65 14.94
N LYS A 74 -4.14 10.80 15.65
CA LYS A 74 -5.42 10.11 15.35
C LYS A 74 -6.02 10.52 14.00
N ASN A 75 -5.84 11.78 13.59
CA ASN A 75 -6.36 12.28 12.31
C ASN A 75 -5.58 11.64 11.15
N THR A 76 -4.25 11.71 11.16
CA THR A 76 -3.40 11.08 10.15
C THR A 76 -3.61 9.57 10.12
N TYR A 77 -3.74 8.94 11.28
CA TYR A 77 -4.01 7.50 11.34
C TYR A 77 -5.38 7.12 10.75
N THR A 78 -6.38 8.00 10.82
CA THR A 78 -7.67 7.76 10.18
C THR A 78 -7.54 7.79 8.66
N LYS A 79 -6.79 8.76 8.13
CA LYS A 79 -6.46 8.83 6.70
C LYS A 79 -5.63 7.62 6.25
N PHE A 80 -4.66 7.20 7.05
CA PHE A 80 -3.86 6.00 6.83
C PHE A 80 -4.73 4.75 6.67
N LYS A 81 -5.71 4.54 7.55
CA LYS A 81 -6.65 3.41 7.43
C LYS A 81 -7.42 3.45 6.11
N THR A 82 -7.90 4.62 5.70
CA THR A 82 -8.63 4.79 4.44
C THR A 82 -7.74 4.48 3.24
N LEU A 83 -6.51 5.00 3.23
CA LEU A 83 -5.53 4.73 2.18
C LEU A 83 -5.19 3.23 2.09
N CYS A 84 -4.89 2.59 3.23
CA CYS A 84 -4.60 1.15 3.28
C CYS A 84 -5.75 0.31 2.71
N LYS A 85 -6.99 0.65 3.07
CA LYS A 85 -8.18 -0.06 2.55
C LYS A 85 -8.30 0.10 1.04
N HIS A 86 -8.14 1.32 0.53
CA HIS A 86 -8.23 1.60 -0.91
C HIS A 86 -7.17 0.82 -1.69
N ILE A 87 -5.89 0.96 -1.31
CA ILE A 87 -4.78 0.23 -1.97
C ILE A 87 -5.02 -1.28 -1.91
N HIS A 88 -5.40 -1.81 -0.75
CA HIS A 88 -5.67 -3.25 -0.62
C HIS A 88 -6.76 -3.73 -1.59
N THR A 89 -7.88 -3.00 -1.70
CA THR A 89 -8.96 -3.37 -2.63
C THR A 89 -8.47 -3.37 -4.08
N GLU A 90 -7.71 -2.36 -4.49
CA GLU A 90 -7.15 -2.28 -5.85
C GLU A 90 -6.18 -3.43 -6.14
N LEU A 91 -5.30 -3.77 -5.19
CA LEU A 91 -4.36 -4.88 -5.34
C LEU A 91 -5.09 -6.23 -5.42
N VAL A 92 -6.11 -6.46 -4.60
CA VAL A 92 -6.92 -7.67 -4.67
C VAL A 92 -7.58 -7.79 -6.05
N ASN A 93 -8.20 -6.73 -6.54
CA ASN A 93 -8.86 -6.75 -7.85
C ASN A 93 -7.87 -6.98 -9.00
N THR A 94 -6.69 -6.37 -8.94
CA THR A 94 -5.67 -6.49 -9.98
C THR A 94 -5.02 -7.88 -9.99
N HIS A 95 -4.74 -8.45 -8.81
CA HIS A 95 -4.00 -9.71 -8.70
C HIS A 95 -4.88 -10.96 -8.76
N PHE A 96 -6.19 -10.86 -8.50
CA PHE A 96 -7.12 -11.99 -8.68
C PHE A 96 -7.24 -12.46 -10.14
N HIS A 97 -6.97 -11.59 -11.11
CA HIS A 97 -7.00 -11.95 -12.54
C HIS A 97 -5.80 -12.78 -13.00
N TYR A 98 -4.75 -12.95 -12.17
CA TYR A 98 -3.58 -13.76 -12.51
C TYR A 98 -3.62 -15.18 -11.92
N THR A 99 -4.71 -15.57 -11.25
CA THR A 99 -4.87 -16.91 -10.64
C THR A 99 -5.99 -17.75 -11.27
N SER A 100 -6.44 -17.43 -12.49
CA SER A 100 -7.44 -18.21 -13.23
C SER A 100 -6.82 -18.93 -14.41
#